data_AF-T1AQG9-F1
#
_entry.id   AF-T1AQG9-F1
#
_cell.length_a   1.000
_cell.length_b   1.000
_cell.length_c   1.000
_cell.angle_alpha   90.00
_cell.angle_beta   90.00
_cell.angle_gamma   90.00
#
_symmetry.space_group_name_H-M   'P 1'
#
loop_
_entity.id
_entity.type
_entity.pdbx_description
1 polymer ?
#
loop_
_entity_poly.entity_id
_entity_poly.type
_entity_poly.pdbx_seq_one_letter_code
_entity_poly.pdbx_strand_id
1 'polypeptide(L)'
;MTLFSDIAPIRFEGPGTDNEYAYRVYDKNREVLGKRMEDWLRCAVCYWHSFNWPGQDIFGAGTLPRPWLGATITQEMADTKLEAAFDFFS
;
A
#
# COMPACT_ATOMS: atom_id res chain seq x y z
N MET A 1 -10.79 10.53 -7.00
CA MET A 1 -10.78 9.86 -5.69
C MET A 1 -10.37 8.42 -5.94
N THR A 2 -9.39 7.92 -5.21
CA THR A 2 -8.86 6.57 -5.42
C THR A 2 -9.53 5.57 -4.49
N LEU A 3 -9.20 4.29 -4.66
CA LEU A 3 -9.65 3.20 -3.80
C LEU A 3 -9.33 3.41 -2.30
N PHE A 4 -8.32 4.23 -1.98
CA PHE A 4 -7.81 4.41 -0.63
C PHE A 4 -8.19 5.75 0.00
N SER A 5 -8.97 6.58 -0.69
CA SER A 5 -9.23 7.97 -0.25
C SER A 5 -9.98 8.08 1.09
N ASP A 6 -10.63 7.01 1.56
CA ASP A 6 -11.29 6.97 2.87
C ASP A 6 -10.34 6.54 4.01
N ILE A 7 -9.09 6.20 3.70
CA ILE A 7 -8.07 5.80 4.67
C ILE A 7 -7.15 6.98 4.94
N ALA A 8 -7.16 7.48 6.17
CA ALA A 8 -6.23 8.52 6.58
C ALA A 8 -4.79 7.99 6.62
N PRO A 9 -3.76 8.85 6.40
CA PRO A 9 -2.37 8.43 6.46
C PRO A 9 -2.02 7.74 7.79
N ILE A 10 -1.45 6.54 7.71
CA ILE A 10 -1.18 5.68 8.86
C ILE A 10 -0.10 6.30 9.77
N ARG A 11 -0.41 6.46 11.06
CA ARG A 11 0.47 7.12 12.05
C ARG A 11 0.99 6.14 13.08
N PHE A 12 2.06 6.53 13.77
CA PHE A 12 2.56 5.82 14.93
C PHE A 12 1.74 6.18 16.17
N GLU A 13 1.21 5.17 16.85
CA GLU A 13 0.45 5.33 18.11
C GLU A 13 1.02 4.49 19.27
N GLY A 14 2.01 3.64 18.98
CA GLY A 14 2.73 2.86 19.98
C GLY A 14 2.13 1.49 20.28
N PRO A 15 2.81 0.67 21.11
CA PRO A 15 2.50 -0.75 21.25
C PRO A 15 1.14 -1.08 21.86
N GLY A 16 0.55 -0.13 22.60
CA GLY A 16 -0.73 -0.31 23.28
C GLY A 16 -1.97 0.07 22.46
N THR A 17 -1.81 0.55 21.22
CA THR A 17 -2.96 0.94 20.40
C THR A 17 -3.81 -0.26 19.98
N ASP A 18 -5.12 -0.08 20.06
CA ASP A 18 -6.15 -0.96 19.49
C ASP A 18 -6.55 -0.53 18.07
N ASN A 19 -6.08 0.62 17.58
CA ASN A 19 -6.28 1.06 16.20
C ASN A 19 -5.62 0.09 15.21
N GLU A 20 -6.40 -0.50 14.31
CA GLU A 20 -5.92 -1.39 13.26
C GLU A 20 -5.14 -0.64 12.17
N TYR A 21 -5.43 0.66 11.99
CA TYR A 21 -4.80 1.55 11.02
C TYR A 21 -3.73 2.45 11.67
N ALA A 22 -2.92 1.88 12.55
CA ALA A 22 -1.78 2.55 13.19
C ALA A 22 -0.55 1.66 13.32
N TYR A 23 0.64 2.26 13.22
CA TYR A 23 1.90 1.61 13.52
C TYR A 23 2.08 1.46 15.04
N ARG A 24 2.29 0.22 15.49
CA ARG A 24 2.64 -0.11 16.88
C ARG A 24 4.11 0.10 17.21
N VAL A 25 4.97 -0.04 16.20
CA VAL A 25 6.44 -0.05 16.37
C VAL A 25 7.14 0.94 15.45
N TYR A 26 6.67 1.07 14.20
CA TYR A 26 7.30 1.94 13.21
C TYR A 26 6.98 3.41 13.50
N ASP A 27 7.93 4.10 14.11
CA ASP A 27 7.99 5.56 14.19
C ASP A 27 9.12 6.02 13.26
N LYS A 28 8.76 6.69 12.15
CA LYS A 28 9.71 7.08 11.11
C LYS A 28 10.87 7.93 11.65
N ASN A 29 10.62 8.75 12.68
CA ASN A 29 11.59 9.69 13.23
C ASN A 29 12.41 9.10 14.39
N ARG A 30 12.03 7.94 14.91
CA ARG A 30 12.75 7.30 16.02
C ARG A 30 14.18 6.99 15.60
N GLU A 31 15.14 7.46 16.39
CA GLU A 31 16.55 7.12 16.21
C GLU A 31 16.86 5.73 16.75
N VAL A 32 17.51 4.91 15.93
CA VAL A 32 18.04 3.59 16.27
C VAL A 32 19.50 3.58 15.88
N LEU A 33 20.38 3.49 16.89
CA LEU A 33 21.83 3.52 16.71
C LEU A 33 22.31 4.73 15.87
N GLY A 34 21.73 5.91 16.13
CA GLY A 34 22.13 7.18 15.50
C GLY A 34 21.58 7.40 14.08
N LYS A 35 20.60 6.63 13.62
CA LYS A 35 19.91 6.83 12.34
C LYS A 35 18.40 6.61 12.50
N ARG A 36 17.58 7.38 11.79
CA ARG A 36 16.11 7.27 11.85
C ARG A 36 15.64 5.93 11.30
N MET A 37 14.53 5.39 11.82
CA MET A 37 13.97 4.12 11.35
C MET A 37 13.69 4.11 9.84
N GLU A 38 13.20 5.21 9.28
CA GLU A 38 12.92 5.29 7.84
C GLU A 38 14.18 5.16 6.98
N ASP A 39 15.31 5.67 7.47
CA ASP A 39 16.60 5.61 6.76
C ASP A 39 17.26 4.22 6.87
N TRP A 40 16.90 3.43 7.88
CA TRP A 40 17.28 2.02 8.00
C TRP A 40 16.45 1.13 7.08
N LEU A 41 15.13 1.25 7.17
CA LEU A 41 14.21 0.33 6.53
C LEU A 41 14.01 0.63 5.05
N ARG A 42 13.95 1.93 4.69
CA ARG A 42 13.77 2.40 3.31
C ARG A 42 12.65 1.63 2.61
N CYS A 43 11.50 1.53 3.29
CA CYS A 43 10.37 0.73 2.84
C CYS A 43 9.96 1.10 1.41
N ALA A 44 9.68 0.08 0.60
CA ALA A 44 9.16 0.23 -0.74
C ALA A 44 8.00 -0.72 -0.94
N VAL A 45 7.08 -0.35 -1.82
CA VAL A 45 5.94 -1.19 -2.19
C VAL A 45 6.25 -1.90 -3.51
N CYS A 46 6.06 -3.22 -3.56
CA CYS A 46 6.15 -3.95 -4.81
C CYS A 46 4.90 -3.66 -5.67
N TYR A 47 5.10 -2.94 -6.77
CA TYR A 47 4.01 -2.52 -7.64
C TYR A 47 3.25 -3.70 -8.26
N TRP A 48 3.97 -4.75 -8.68
CA TRP A 48 3.38 -5.93 -9.30
C TRP A 48 2.42 -6.65 -8.34
N HIS A 49 2.89 -6.99 -7.13
CA HIS A 49 2.08 -7.68 -6.14
C HIS A 49 0.89 -6.84 -5.65
N SER A 50 1.09 -5.54 -5.48
CA SER A 50 0.09 -4.68 -4.82
C SER A 50 -1.00 -4.19 -5.77
N PHE A 51 -0.66 -3.95 -7.05
CA PHE A 51 -1.55 -3.31 -8.00
C PHE A 51 -1.77 -4.10 -9.29
N ASN A 52 -0.99 -5.13 -9.60
CA ASN A 52 -1.10 -5.86 -10.87
C ASN A 52 -1.58 -7.31 -10.73
N TRP A 53 -1.27 -7.99 -9.62
CA TRP A 53 -1.70 -9.37 -9.40
C TRP A 53 -3.19 -9.42 -9.01
N PRO A 54 -4.07 -10.08 -9.80
CA PRO A 54 -5.51 -10.15 -9.47
C PRO A 54 -5.88 -11.18 -8.40
N GLY A 55 -4.90 -11.84 -7.75
CA GLY A 55 -5.17 -12.81 -6.68
C GLY A 55 -5.47 -14.23 -7.17
N GLN A 56 -5.09 -14.56 -8.41
CA GLN A 56 -5.21 -15.90 -8.97
C GLN A 56 -4.09 -16.82 -8.47
N ASP A 57 -4.39 -18.12 -8.43
CA ASP A 57 -3.42 -19.18 -8.19
C ASP A 57 -3.46 -20.22 -9.33
N ILE A 58 -2.76 -21.35 -9.15
CA ILE A 58 -2.70 -22.41 -10.18
C ILE A 58 -4.02 -23.18 -10.34
N PHE A 59 -5.00 -22.95 -9.47
CA PHE A 59 -6.28 -23.68 -9.41
C PHE A 59 -7.51 -22.80 -9.66
N GLY A 60 -7.38 -21.46 -9.64
CA GLY A 60 -8.52 -20.56 -9.72
C GLY A 60 -8.22 -19.20 -10.33
N ALA A 61 -9.27 -18.53 -10.80
CA ALA A 61 -9.20 -17.17 -11.33
C ALA A 61 -8.99 -16.12 -10.23
N GLY A 62 -8.61 -14.90 -10.65
CA GLY A 62 -8.38 -13.79 -9.73
C GLY A 62 -9.66 -13.31 -9.05
N THR A 63 -9.53 -12.89 -7.79
CA THR A 63 -10.64 -12.53 -6.90
C THR A 63 -10.60 -11.07 -6.43
N LEU A 64 -9.49 -10.36 -6.67
CA LEU A 64 -9.33 -8.98 -6.19
C LEU A 64 -10.13 -8.00 -7.06
N PRO A 65 -11.10 -7.24 -6.49
CA PRO A 65 -11.98 -6.35 -7.24
C PRO A 65 -11.30 -4.99 -7.50
N ARG A 66 -10.17 -4.98 -8.22
CA ARG A 66 -9.45 -3.74 -8.53
C ARG A 66 -10.01 -3.11 -9.81
N PRO A 67 -10.40 -1.82 -9.80
CA PRO A 67 -11.07 -1.18 -10.96
C PRO A 67 -10.15 -1.03 -12.18
N TRP A 68 -8.84 -1.07 -11.98
CA TRP A 68 -7.83 -1.04 -13.04
C TRP A 68 -7.41 -2.42 -13.57
N LEU A 69 -8.06 -3.51 -13.12
CA LEU A 69 -7.86 -4.85 -13.65
C LEU A 69 -9.06 -5.23 -14.53
N GLY A 70 -8.78 -5.66 -15.76
CA GLY A 70 -9.80 -6.03 -16.74
C GLY A 70 -9.22 -6.93 -17.84
N ALA A 71 -10.09 -7.44 -18.71
CA ALA A 71 -9.69 -8.34 -19.80
C ALA A 71 -8.71 -7.69 -20.79
N THR A 72 -8.81 -6.37 -20.96
CA THR A 72 -7.88 -5.53 -21.72
C THR A 72 -7.41 -4.40 -20.82
N ILE A 73 -6.19 -3.90 -21.06
CA ILE A 73 -5.62 -2.77 -20.31
C ILE A 73 -5.66 -1.53 -21.20
N THR A 74 -6.44 -0.53 -20.80
CA THR A 74 -6.48 0.79 -21.45
C THR A 74 -5.52 1.76 -20.77
N GLN A 75 -5.22 2.88 -21.42
CA GLN A 75 -4.43 3.95 -20.81
C GLN A 75 -5.10 4.49 -19.54
N GLU A 76 -6.41 4.72 -19.57
CA GLU A 76 -7.19 5.19 -18.41
C GLU A 76 -7.07 4.23 -17.21
N MET A 77 -7.07 2.92 -17.45
CA MET A 77 -6.86 1.93 -16.39
C MET A 77 -5.42 1.99 -15.84
N ALA A 78 -4.43 2.21 -16.70
CA ALA A 78 -3.05 2.38 -16.28
C ALA A 78 -2.87 3.64 -15.42
N ASP A 79 -3.52 4.74 -15.81
CA ASP A 79 -3.50 6.02 -15.07
C ASP A 79 -4.22 5.88 -13.73
N THR A 80 -5.40 5.23 -13.70
CA THR A 80 -6.14 4.95 -12.45
C THR A 80 -5.31 4.10 -11.49
N LYS A 81 -4.58 3.10 -12.00
CA LYS A 81 -3.67 2.28 -11.19
C LYS A 81 -2.51 3.11 -10.63
N LEU A 82 -1.95 4.02 -11.43
CA LEU A 82 -0.88 4.92 -11.02
C LEU A 82 -1.35 5.86 -9.90
N GLU A 83 -2.51 6.49 -10.08
CA GLU A 83 -3.10 7.38 -9.06
C GLU A 83 -3.36 6.64 -7.76
N ALA A 84 -4.00 5.46 -7.82
CA ALA A 84 -4.25 4.64 -6.63
C ALA A 84 -2.96 4.18 -5.94
N ALA A 85 -1.89 3.92 -6.71
CA ALA A 85 -0.61 3.55 -6.15
C ALA A 85 0.05 4.70 -5.39
N PHE A 86 0.08 5.91 -5.96
CA PHE A 86 0.67 7.06 -5.28
C PHE A 86 -0.14 7.54 -4.08
N ASP A 87 -1.47 7.38 -4.10
CA ASP A 87 -2.32 7.60 -2.91
C ASP A 87 -1.95 6.60 -1.79
N PHE A 88 -1.81 5.31 -2.12
CA PHE A 88 -1.40 4.26 -1.17
C PHE A 88 0.00 4.49 -0.57
N PHE A 89 0.92 5.15 -1.29
CA PHE A 89 2.28 5.41 -0.81
C PHE A 89 2.38 6.59 0.16
N SER A 90 1.33 7.40 0.27
CA SER A 90 1.37 8.74 0.89
C SER A 90 0.96 8.80 2.37
#